data_AF-A0A383C9V0-F1
#
_entry.id   AF-A0A383C9V0-F1
#
_cell.length_a   1.000
_cell.length_b   1.000
_cell.length_c   1.000
_cell.angle_alpha   90.00
_cell.angle_beta   90.00
_cell.angle_gamma   90.00
#
_symmetry.space_group_name_H-M   'P 1'
#
loop_
_entity.id
_entity.type
_entity.pdbx_description
1 polymer ?
#
loop_
_entity_poly.entity_id
_entity_poly.type
_entity_poly.pdbx_seq_one_letter_code
_entity_poly.pdbx_strand_id
1 'polypeptide(L)'
;TKSFALSNYSLTTQIVIINLSTAVFALVALIFFNFFLLISNKNLIDQQELIVNRLNEITDYLSKNAIKRILTFNDNCIRVVKEGNSECNQNEFLNKNYEDKLPQLDPTYTQQYIYSNFLDTQLAIKVFAEDWTKFADTDDIYATKEEIIISDISNIEEKKTSKNQGFYSIYKNIYFNFYNLFQEYFDKKKLKKLHSKHFDDNLTITETIKTKKIISYIYKDQENNFKTKFSSPILKEEKVYG
;
A
#
# COMPACT_ATOMS: atom_id res chain seq x y z
N THR A 1 -3.82 -7.28 -63.64
CA THR A 1 -3.73 -7.78 -62.26
C THR A 1 -4.99 -8.60 -61.98
N LYS A 2 -4.89 -9.92 -61.84
CA LYS A 2 -6.06 -10.76 -61.51
C LYS A 2 -6.59 -10.31 -60.15
N SER A 3 -7.77 -9.72 -60.16
CA SER A 3 -8.51 -9.35 -58.95
C SER A 3 -8.73 -10.62 -58.11
N PHE A 4 -8.44 -10.54 -56.81
CA PHE A 4 -8.79 -11.55 -55.79
C PHE A 4 -10.32 -11.60 -55.59
N ALA A 5 -11.08 -11.79 -56.66
CA ALA A 5 -12.53 -11.94 -56.59
C ALA A 5 -12.86 -13.36 -56.12
N LEU A 6 -13.65 -13.47 -55.03
CA LEU A 6 -14.09 -14.74 -54.46
C LEU A 6 -14.80 -15.62 -55.50
N SER A 7 -15.48 -15.00 -56.47
CA SER A 7 -16.20 -15.65 -57.57
C SER A 7 -15.31 -16.51 -58.49
N ASN A 8 -13.98 -16.34 -58.44
CA ASN A 8 -13.03 -17.13 -59.23
C ASN A 8 -12.69 -18.49 -58.61
N TYR A 9 -13.18 -18.78 -57.41
CA TYR A 9 -12.92 -20.03 -56.68
C TYR A 9 -14.15 -20.94 -56.66
N SER A 10 -13.96 -22.24 -56.43
CA SER A 10 -15.07 -23.19 -56.26
C SER A 10 -15.90 -22.84 -55.02
N LEU A 11 -17.17 -23.24 -54.99
CA LEU A 11 -18.08 -22.98 -53.88
C LEU A 11 -17.50 -23.46 -52.52
N THR A 12 -16.89 -24.63 -52.50
CA THR A 12 -16.23 -25.19 -51.30
C THR A 12 -15.08 -24.29 -50.84
N THR A 13 -14.23 -23.83 -51.76
CA THR A 13 -13.13 -22.93 -51.43
C THR A 13 -13.62 -21.57 -50.95
N GLN A 14 -14.70 -21.02 -51.51
CA GLN A 14 -15.32 -19.79 -51.04
C GLN A 14 -15.80 -19.90 -49.59
N ILE A 15 -16.48 -21.00 -49.24
CA ILE A 15 -16.95 -21.25 -47.87
C ILE A 15 -15.78 -21.33 -46.88
N VAL A 16 -14.71 -22.06 -47.24
CA VAL A 16 -13.51 -22.15 -46.40
C VAL A 16 -12.88 -20.79 -46.18
N ILE A 17 -12.73 -19.97 -47.23
CA ILE A 17 -12.16 -18.63 -47.14
C ILE A 17 -13.01 -17.72 -46.23
N ILE A 18 -14.34 -17.75 -46.36
CA ILE A 18 -15.24 -16.94 -45.52
C ILE A 18 -15.16 -17.37 -44.05
N ASN A 19 -15.18 -18.67 -43.77
CA ASN A 19 -15.09 -19.17 -42.40
C ASN A 19 -13.76 -18.83 -41.74
N LEU A 20 -12.66 -18.99 -42.48
CA LEU A 20 -11.33 -18.60 -42.00
C LEU A 20 -11.24 -17.09 -41.77
N SER A 21 -11.77 -16.28 -42.69
CA SER A 21 -11.76 -14.82 -42.55
C SER A 21 -12.58 -14.37 -41.33
N THR A 22 -13.74 -14.98 -41.12
CA THR A 22 -14.58 -14.74 -39.94
C THR A 22 -13.84 -15.11 -38.66
N ALA A 23 -13.15 -16.25 -38.63
CA ALA A 23 -12.37 -16.68 -37.47
C ALA A 23 -11.19 -15.73 -37.19
N VAL A 24 -10.48 -15.27 -38.23
CA VAL A 24 -9.39 -14.29 -38.10
C VAL A 24 -9.93 -12.96 -37.57
N PHE A 25 -11.06 -12.49 -38.08
CA PHE A 25 -11.68 -11.25 -37.60
C PHE A 25 -12.09 -11.35 -36.12
N ALA A 26 -12.71 -12.49 -35.73
CA ALA A 26 -13.05 -12.75 -34.33
C ALA A 26 -11.81 -12.78 -33.43
N LEU A 27 -10.70 -13.39 -33.89
CA LEU A 27 -9.44 -13.41 -33.17
C LEU A 27 -8.88 -12.00 -32.97
N VAL A 28 -8.88 -11.17 -34.02
CA VAL A 28 -8.43 -9.77 -33.93
C VAL A 28 -9.28 -8.97 -32.95
N ALA A 29 -10.61 -9.14 -33.00
CA ALA A 29 -11.51 -8.48 -32.06
C ALA A 29 -11.26 -8.93 -30.61
N LEU A 30 -11.00 -10.22 -30.37
CA LEU A 30 -10.66 -10.76 -29.06
C LEU A 30 -9.33 -10.20 -28.53
N ILE A 31 -8.30 -10.09 -29.38
CA ILE A 31 -7.02 -9.48 -29.01
C ILE A 31 -7.23 -8.01 -28.65
N PHE A 32 -7.99 -7.27 -29.45
CA PHE A 32 -8.29 -5.87 -29.19
C PHE A 32 -9.04 -5.68 -27.87
N PHE A 33 -10.07 -6.48 -27.60
CA PHE A 33 -10.83 -6.41 -26.36
C PHE A 33 -9.97 -6.74 -25.15
N ASN A 34 -9.14 -7.77 -25.22
CA ASN A 34 -8.21 -8.13 -24.15
C ASN A 34 -7.18 -7.01 -23.89
N PHE A 35 -6.64 -6.42 -24.95
CA PHE A 35 -5.74 -5.28 -24.83
C PHE A 35 -6.42 -4.07 -24.18
N PHE A 36 -7.67 -3.79 -24.56
CA PHE A 36 -8.48 -2.74 -23.95
C PHE A 36 -8.71 -3.00 -22.45
N LEU A 37 -9.05 -4.24 -22.06
CA LEU A 37 -9.20 -4.63 -20.65
C LEU A 37 -7.92 -4.38 -19.85
N LEU A 38 -6.76 -4.76 -20.39
CA LEU A 38 -5.46 -4.56 -19.75
C LEU A 38 -5.14 -3.07 -19.52
N ILE A 39 -5.39 -2.22 -20.52
CA ILE A 39 -5.13 -0.77 -20.41
C ILE A 39 -6.11 -0.09 -19.46
N SER A 40 -7.39 -0.47 -19.55
CA SER A 40 -8.46 0.11 -18.74
C SER A 40 -8.42 -0.36 -17.28
N ASN A 41 -7.50 -1.26 -16.92
CA ASN A 41 -7.39 -1.78 -15.57
C ASN A 41 -7.03 -0.66 -14.57
N LYS A 42 -8.00 -0.33 -13.72
CA LYS A 42 -7.89 0.67 -12.64
C LYS A 42 -7.48 0.08 -11.30
N ASN A 43 -7.29 -1.23 -11.19
CA ASN A 43 -7.02 -1.91 -9.91
C ASN A 43 -5.89 -1.24 -9.10
N LEU A 44 -4.79 -0.85 -9.75
CA LEU A 44 -3.70 -0.13 -9.07
C LEU A 44 -4.14 1.23 -8.50
N ILE A 45 -4.97 1.98 -9.22
CA ILE A 45 -5.49 3.27 -8.77
C ILE A 45 -6.47 3.05 -7.62
N ASP A 46 -7.36 2.08 -7.75
CA ASP A 46 -8.34 1.74 -6.73
C ASP A 46 -7.66 1.30 -5.42
N GLN A 47 -6.58 0.51 -5.51
CA GLN A 47 -5.76 0.14 -4.35
C GLN A 47 -5.04 1.35 -3.73
N GLN A 48 -4.52 2.27 -4.53
CA GLN A 48 -3.92 3.51 -4.01
C GLN A 48 -4.94 4.35 -3.24
N GLU A 49 -6.16 4.49 -3.77
CA GLU A 49 -7.24 5.23 -3.12
C GLU A 49 -7.65 4.57 -1.80
N LEU A 50 -7.78 3.25 -1.77
CA LEU A 50 -8.05 2.50 -0.54
C LEU A 50 -6.98 2.72 0.53
N ILE A 51 -5.69 2.68 0.14
CA ILE A 51 -4.59 2.93 1.09
C ILE A 51 -4.63 4.36 1.60
N VAL A 52 -4.89 5.35 0.75
CA VAL A 52 -5.04 6.75 1.14
C VAL A 52 -6.19 6.92 2.14
N ASN A 53 -7.33 6.28 1.90
CA ASN A 53 -8.47 6.34 2.82
C ASN A 53 -8.14 5.71 4.17
N ARG A 54 -7.48 4.55 4.20
CA ARG A 54 -6.99 3.92 5.43
C ARG A 54 -6.00 4.79 6.18
N LEU A 55 -5.07 5.42 5.46
CA LEU A 55 -4.08 6.29 6.04
C LEU A 55 -4.73 7.52 6.67
N ASN A 56 -5.75 8.09 6.02
CA ASN A 56 -6.57 9.17 6.58
C ASN A 56 -7.27 8.75 7.88
N GLU A 57 -7.90 7.57 7.90
CA GLU A 57 -8.54 7.02 9.11
C GLU A 57 -7.54 6.93 10.27
N ILE A 58 -6.33 6.40 10.01
CA ILE A 58 -5.27 6.27 11.01
C ILE A 58 -4.83 7.65 11.51
N THR A 59 -4.52 8.58 10.60
CA THR A 59 -4.04 9.91 10.98
C THR A 59 -5.10 10.73 11.72
N ASP A 60 -6.38 10.62 11.34
CA ASP A 60 -7.49 11.27 12.02
C ASP A 60 -7.69 10.68 13.43
N TYR A 61 -7.62 9.36 13.56
CA TYR A 61 -7.71 8.68 14.86
C TYR A 61 -6.58 9.08 15.80
N LEU A 62 -5.32 9.06 15.32
CA LEU A 62 -4.16 9.47 16.12
C LEU A 62 -4.21 10.96 16.47
N SER A 63 -4.65 11.82 15.54
CA SER A 63 -4.82 13.24 15.83
C SER A 63 -5.82 13.47 16.97
N LYS A 64 -6.98 12.83 16.91
CA LYS A 64 -8.03 12.98 17.93
C LYS A 64 -7.61 12.41 19.27
N ASN A 65 -7.02 11.21 19.28
CA ASN A 65 -6.88 10.41 20.50
C ASN A 65 -5.46 10.30 21.05
N ALA A 66 -4.42 10.37 20.22
CA ALA A 66 -3.03 10.18 20.63
C ALA A 66 -2.31 11.51 20.90
N ILE A 67 -2.71 12.59 20.25
CA ILE A 67 -2.10 13.90 20.49
C ILE A 67 -2.77 14.56 21.69
N LYS A 68 -2.05 14.73 22.80
CA LYS A 68 -2.55 15.33 24.03
C LYS A 68 -1.55 16.34 24.59
N ARG A 69 -2.04 17.30 25.36
CA ARG A 69 -1.17 18.14 26.18
C ARG A 69 -0.70 17.29 27.36
N ILE A 70 0.61 17.23 27.60
CA ILE A 70 1.16 16.41 28.69
C ILE A 70 1.29 17.30 29.93
N LEU A 71 0.67 16.85 31.03
CA LEU A 71 0.82 17.49 32.33
C LEU A 71 2.27 17.28 32.79
N THR A 72 3.04 18.35 32.79
CA THR A 72 4.41 18.33 33.30
C THR A 72 4.41 18.74 34.76
N PHE A 73 5.15 18.01 35.58
CA PHE A 73 5.38 18.37 36.96
C PHE A 73 6.29 19.60 37.06
N ASN A 74 6.11 20.38 38.12
CA ASN A 74 7.01 21.47 38.45
C ASN A 74 8.29 20.90 39.09
N ASP A 75 9.39 20.86 38.35
CA ASP A 75 10.68 20.29 38.80
C ASP A 75 11.25 21.02 40.03
N ASN A 76 10.90 22.29 40.24
CA ASN A 76 11.30 23.04 41.44
C ASN A 76 10.68 22.41 42.70
N CYS A 77 9.46 21.89 42.63
CA CYS A 77 8.82 21.22 43.77
C CYS A 77 9.44 19.85 44.08
N ILE A 78 9.90 19.12 43.06
CA ILE A 78 10.52 17.80 43.27
C ILE A 78 11.85 17.92 44.02
N ARG A 79 12.62 19.00 43.77
CA ARG A 79 13.84 19.31 44.52
C ARG A 79 13.56 19.71 45.97
N VAL A 80 12.56 20.56 46.18
CA VAL A 80 12.20 21.11 47.50
C VAL A 80 11.70 20.01 48.48
N VAL A 81 10.99 18.99 48.00
CA VAL A 81 10.56 17.84 48.83
C VAL A 81 11.74 17.00 49.33
N LYS A 82 12.85 16.92 48.58
CA LYS A 82 14.05 16.17 49.00
C LYS A 82 14.87 16.91 50.06
N GLU A 83 14.76 18.23 50.14
CA GLU A 83 15.54 19.09 51.05
C GLU A 83 14.77 19.57 52.29
N GLY A 84 13.53 19.12 52.48
CA GLY A 84 12.82 19.24 53.76
C GLY A 84 12.22 20.60 54.10
N ASN A 85 12.31 21.61 53.22
CA ASN A 85 11.60 22.88 53.39
C ASN A 85 10.23 22.81 52.70
N SER A 86 9.17 22.66 53.48
CA SER A 86 7.80 22.50 52.98
C SER A 86 7.18 23.85 52.59
N GLU A 87 7.36 24.27 51.34
CA GLU A 87 6.56 25.33 50.71
C GLU A 87 5.98 24.91 49.33
N CYS A 88 5.90 23.62 49.01
CA CYS A 88 5.11 23.18 47.85
C CYS A 88 3.71 22.76 48.28
N ASN A 89 2.73 23.59 47.96
CA ASN A 89 1.32 23.24 48.10
C ASN A 89 0.95 22.18 47.04
N GLN A 90 0.04 21.25 47.35
CA GLN A 90 -0.40 20.21 46.39
C GLN A 90 -0.88 20.79 45.04
N ASN A 91 -1.38 22.03 45.05
CA ASN A 91 -1.83 22.77 43.86
C ASN A 91 -0.70 23.39 43.02
N GLU A 92 0.56 23.32 43.44
CA GLU A 92 1.74 23.83 42.72
C GLU A 92 2.61 22.73 42.08
N PHE A 93 2.28 21.45 42.34
CA PHE A 93 2.93 20.31 41.68
C PHE A 93 2.62 20.25 40.18
N LEU A 94 1.41 20.66 39.81
CA LEU A 94 0.99 20.78 38.42
C LEU A 94 1.38 22.17 37.92
N ASN A 95 2.10 22.19 36.81
CA ASN A 95 2.46 23.44 36.17
C ASN A 95 1.18 24.18 35.74
N LYS A 96 0.93 25.37 36.32
CA LYS A 96 -0.27 26.19 36.04
C LYS A 96 -0.36 26.63 34.58
N ASN A 97 0.75 26.61 33.84
CA ASN A 97 0.83 26.95 32.42
C ASN A 97 0.64 25.72 31.50
N TYR A 98 -0.08 24.70 31.97
CA TYR A 98 -0.39 23.51 31.17
C TYR A 98 -1.14 23.83 29.88
N GLU A 99 -2.03 24.83 29.91
CA GLU A 99 -2.75 25.29 28.72
C GLU A 99 -1.84 25.99 27.70
N ASP A 100 -0.67 26.47 28.10
CA ASP A 100 0.31 27.07 27.19
C ASP A 100 1.23 26.01 26.54
N LYS A 101 1.17 24.77 27.00
CA LYS A 101 2.01 23.69 26.45
C LYS A 101 1.44 23.16 25.16
N LEU A 102 2.30 23.12 24.15
CA LEU A 102 1.96 22.56 22.85
C LEU A 102 1.61 21.07 22.99
N PRO A 103 0.58 20.61 22.27
CA PRO A 103 0.14 19.23 22.33
C PRO A 103 1.20 18.32 21.70
N GLN A 104 1.45 17.16 22.33
CA GLN A 104 2.47 16.18 21.93
C GLN A 104 1.80 14.85 21.54
N LEU A 105 2.38 14.16 20.56
CA LEU A 105 1.95 12.81 20.21
C LEU A 105 2.39 11.84 21.33
N ASP A 106 1.44 11.13 21.93
CA ASP A 106 1.70 10.18 23.01
C ASP A 106 2.28 8.87 22.44
N PRO A 107 3.53 8.49 22.79
CA PRO A 107 4.17 7.31 22.22
C PRO A 107 3.48 6.01 22.65
N THR A 108 3.06 5.90 23.92
CA THR A 108 2.44 4.69 24.47
C THR A 108 1.11 4.40 23.81
N TYR A 109 0.26 5.42 23.70
CA TYR A 109 -1.05 5.29 23.07
C TYR A 109 -0.92 5.01 21.57
N THR A 110 0.03 5.68 20.90
CA THR A 110 0.33 5.46 19.48
C THR A 110 0.74 4.01 19.23
N GLN A 111 1.68 3.48 20.01
CA GLN A 111 2.11 2.09 19.93
C GLN A 111 0.96 1.12 20.16
N GLN A 112 0.17 1.34 21.22
CA GLN A 112 -0.97 0.48 21.54
C GLN A 112 -1.97 0.42 20.38
N TYR A 113 -2.34 1.57 19.81
CA TYR A 113 -3.27 1.62 18.69
C TYR A 113 -2.70 0.93 17.45
N ILE A 114 -1.45 1.25 17.08
CA ILE A 114 -0.83 0.71 15.87
C ILE A 114 -0.67 -0.81 15.96
N TYR A 115 -0.11 -1.32 17.05
CA TYR A 115 0.16 -2.75 17.17
C TYR A 115 -1.11 -3.57 17.36
N SER A 116 -2.13 -3.06 18.06
CA SER A 116 -3.39 -3.80 18.23
C SER A 116 -4.19 -3.94 16.94
N ASN A 117 -4.02 -3.03 15.98
CA ASN A 117 -4.84 -2.99 14.76
C ASN A 117 -4.08 -3.45 13.51
N PHE A 118 -2.75 -3.32 13.48
CA PHE A 118 -1.99 -3.44 12.22
C PHE A 118 -0.81 -4.41 12.27
N LEU A 119 -0.46 -4.97 13.43
CA LEU A 119 0.73 -5.84 13.59
C LEU A 119 0.71 -7.07 12.67
N ASP A 120 -0.45 -7.70 12.49
CA ASP A 120 -0.61 -8.92 11.67
C ASP A 120 -1.24 -8.61 10.30
N THR A 121 -1.10 -7.37 9.81
CA THR A 121 -1.66 -6.94 8.52
C THR A 121 -0.59 -6.90 7.45
N GLN A 122 -1.01 -6.83 6.18
CA GLN A 122 -0.10 -6.67 5.04
C GLN A 122 0.50 -5.25 4.95
N LEU A 123 0.09 -4.32 5.82
CA LEU A 123 0.53 -2.94 5.83
C LEU A 123 1.63 -2.74 6.88
N ALA A 124 2.83 -2.44 6.41
CA ALA A 124 3.91 -1.96 7.25
C ALA A 124 3.67 -0.49 7.61
N ILE A 125 3.26 -0.24 8.86
CA ILE A 125 3.02 1.10 9.39
C ILE A 125 4.16 1.54 10.29
N LYS A 126 4.60 2.77 10.07
CA LYS A 126 5.56 3.50 10.89
C LYS A 126 4.96 4.85 11.26
N VAL A 127 5.17 5.27 12.51
CA VAL A 127 4.72 6.57 13.01
C VAL A 127 5.90 7.31 13.60
N PHE A 128 6.10 8.56 13.19
CA PHE A 128 7.22 9.40 13.59
C PHE A 128 6.76 10.67 14.31
N ALA A 129 7.54 11.05 15.30
CA ALA A 129 7.45 12.35 15.93
C ALA A 129 8.05 13.45 15.02
N GLU A 130 7.87 14.71 15.43
CA GLU A 130 8.38 15.90 14.72
C GLU A 130 9.92 15.88 14.57
N ASP A 131 10.62 15.29 15.53
CA ASP A 131 12.09 15.16 15.58
C ASP A 131 12.61 13.86 14.93
N TRP A 132 11.76 13.18 14.14
CA TRP A 132 12.03 11.88 13.54
C TRP A 132 12.20 10.72 14.53
N THR A 133 11.84 10.91 15.80
CA THR A 133 11.77 9.80 16.74
C THR A 133 10.66 8.85 16.30
N LYS A 134 11.03 7.60 16.01
CA LYS A 134 10.11 6.53 15.65
C LYS A 134 9.31 6.12 16.90
N PHE A 135 7.99 6.29 16.86
CA PHE A 135 7.11 5.90 17.95
C PHE A 135 6.52 4.52 17.78
N ALA A 136 6.17 4.13 16.55
CA ALA A 136 5.69 2.78 16.25
C ALA A 136 6.30 2.29 14.94
N ASP A 137 6.63 1.00 14.87
CA ASP A 137 7.08 0.32 13.65
C ASP A 137 6.67 -1.15 13.70
N THR A 138 5.74 -1.50 12.81
CA THR A 138 5.22 -2.87 12.70
C THR A 138 6.20 -3.85 12.05
N ASP A 139 7.18 -3.37 11.27
CA ASP A 139 8.22 -4.23 10.67
C ASP A 139 9.24 -4.70 11.73
N ASP A 140 9.52 -3.87 12.74
CA ASP A 140 10.62 -4.06 13.70
C ASP A 140 10.28 -5.14 14.76
N ILE A 141 8.99 -5.38 15.03
CA ILE A 141 8.55 -6.35 16.05
C ILE A 141 8.85 -7.79 15.62
N TYR A 142 8.93 -8.05 14.32
CA TYR A 142 9.26 -9.36 13.76
C TYR A 142 10.51 -9.31 12.87
N ALA A 143 11.59 -8.65 13.32
CA ALA A 143 12.91 -8.82 12.70
C ALA A 143 13.40 -10.29 12.70
N THR A 144 12.75 -11.16 13.47
CA THR A 144 12.92 -12.61 13.43
C THR A 144 11.57 -13.31 13.43
N LYS A 145 10.91 -13.37 12.27
CA LYS A 145 10.17 -14.58 11.93
C LYS A 145 10.84 -15.17 10.72
N GLU A 146 11.58 -16.25 10.97
CA GLU A 146 11.88 -17.28 9.98
C GLU A 146 10.72 -17.35 9.02
N GLU A 147 11.04 -17.17 7.74
CA GLU A 147 10.23 -17.45 6.57
C GLU A 147 8.94 -18.18 6.95
N ILE A 148 7.86 -17.42 7.16
CA ILE A 148 6.54 -18.05 7.14
C ILE A 148 6.40 -18.45 5.68
N ILE A 149 6.84 -19.67 5.39
CA ILE A 149 6.39 -20.43 4.26
C ILE A 149 4.89 -20.55 4.51
N ILE A 150 4.14 -19.56 4.02
CA ILE A 150 2.78 -19.78 3.60
C ILE A 150 2.96 -20.76 2.44
N SER A 151 3.10 -22.05 2.76
CA SER A 151 2.78 -23.08 1.80
C SER A 151 1.29 -22.86 1.64
N ASP A 152 0.95 -22.10 0.62
CA ASP A 152 -0.36 -22.03 0.06
C ASP A 152 -1.05 -23.38 0.24
N ILE A 153 -1.98 -23.44 1.19
CA ILE A 153 -3.02 -24.48 1.27
C ILE A 153 -3.98 -24.21 0.09
N SER A 154 -3.43 -24.08 -1.11
CA SER A 154 -4.13 -23.88 -2.37
C SER A 154 -3.48 -24.66 -3.51
N ASN A 155 -2.35 -25.34 -3.31
CA ASN A 155 -1.67 -26.07 -4.41
C ASN A 155 -1.55 -27.59 -4.27
N ILE A 156 -2.09 -28.21 -3.21
CA ILE A 156 -2.03 -29.68 -3.03
C ILE A 156 -3.34 -30.38 -3.42
N GLU A 157 -4.49 -29.70 -3.40
CA GLU A 157 -5.77 -30.38 -3.68
C GLU A 157 -6.19 -30.45 -5.17
N GLU A 158 -5.56 -29.72 -6.09
CA GLU A 158 -5.90 -29.85 -7.53
C GLU A 158 -4.95 -30.76 -8.34
N LYS A 159 -3.92 -31.36 -7.71
CA LYS A 159 -3.00 -32.27 -8.41
C LYS A 159 -3.48 -33.73 -8.50
N LYS A 160 -4.70 -34.05 -8.04
CA LYS A 160 -5.25 -35.41 -8.09
C LYS A 160 -6.59 -35.51 -8.82
N THR A 161 -6.62 -35.07 -10.08
CA THR A 161 -7.57 -35.61 -11.05
C THR A 161 -6.99 -35.50 -12.46
N SER A 162 -6.07 -36.40 -12.81
CA SER A 162 -5.74 -36.71 -14.20
C SER A 162 -6.92 -37.44 -14.84
N LYS A 163 -8.04 -36.73 -15.05
CA LYS A 163 -9.12 -37.17 -15.91
C LYS A 163 -9.10 -36.26 -17.12
N ASN A 164 -8.80 -36.85 -18.29
CA ASN A 164 -8.92 -36.30 -19.63
C ASN A 164 -9.27 -34.80 -19.65
N GLN A 165 -8.24 -33.96 -19.53
CA GLN A 165 -8.41 -32.51 -19.63
C GLN A 165 -8.96 -32.22 -21.03
N GLY A 166 -10.27 -32.02 -21.14
CA GLY A 166 -10.93 -31.74 -22.41
C GLY A 166 -10.31 -30.51 -23.06
N PHE A 167 -10.39 -30.41 -24.39
CA PHE A 167 -9.80 -29.32 -25.18
C PHE A 167 -10.03 -27.92 -24.58
N TYR A 168 -11.21 -27.68 -24.01
CA TYR A 168 -11.54 -26.42 -23.34
C TYR A 168 -10.63 -26.11 -22.14
N SER A 169 -10.30 -27.09 -21.30
CA SER A 169 -9.43 -26.88 -20.13
C SER A 169 -8.00 -26.56 -20.52
N ILE A 170 -7.48 -27.20 -21.58
CA ILE A 170 -6.17 -26.90 -22.15
C ILE A 170 -6.16 -25.48 -22.70
N TYR A 171 -7.18 -25.13 -23.51
CA TYR A 171 -7.34 -23.78 -24.04
C TYR A 171 -7.40 -22.73 -22.92
N LYS A 172 -8.22 -22.97 -21.88
CA LYS A 172 -8.39 -22.09 -20.73
C LYS A 172 -7.05 -21.81 -20.05
N ASN A 173 -6.28 -22.85 -19.76
CA ASN A 173 -4.98 -22.71 -19.09
C ASN A 173 -3.98 -21.94 -19.94
N ILE A 174 -3.90 -22.25 -21.24
CA ILE A 174 -3.02 -21.53 -22.17
C ILE A 174 -3.39 -20.06 -22.24
N TYR A 175 -4.69 -19.76 -22.41
CA TYR A 175 -5.20 -18.40 -22.48
C TYR A 175 -4.87 -17.60 -21.22
N PHE A 176 -5.19 -18.12 -20.03
CA PHE A 176 -4.92 -17.42 -18.77
C PHE A 176 -3.44 -17.24 -18.50
N ASN A 177 -2.60 -18.23 -18.84
CA ASN A 177 -1.15 -18.09 -18.71
C ASN A 177 -0.62 -16.94 -19.58
N PHE A 178 -1.03 -16.86 -20.85
CA PHE A 178 -0.64 -15.75 -21.72
C PHE A 178 -1.20 -14.42 -21.23
N TYR A 179 -2.47 -14.37 -20.84
CA TYR A 179 -3.09 -13.16 -20.31
C TYR A 179 -2.35 -12.63 -19.08
N ASN A 180 -2.02 -13.51 -18.12
CA ASN A 180 -1.29 -13.15 -16.90
C ASN A 180 0.12 -12.63 -17.21
N LEU A 181 0.83 -13.27 -18.15
CA LEU A 181 2.15 -12.78 -18.59
C LEU A 181 2.07 -11.38 -19.21
N PHE A 182 1.08 -11.14 -20.07
CA PHE A 182 0.86 -9.80 -20.64
C PHE A 182 0.48 -8.80 -19.55
N GLN A 183 -0.44 -9.16 -18.66
CA GLN A 183 -0.85 -8.31 -17.55
C GLN A 183 0.35 -7.90 -16.69
N GLU A 184 1.17 -8.85 -16.27
CA GLU A 184 2.37 -8.58 -15.47
C GLU A 184 3.33 -7.64 -16.20
N TYR A 185 3.52 -7.82 -17.51
CA TYR A 185 4.34 -6.92 -18.33
C TYR A 185 3.78 -5.49 -18.37
N PHE A 186 2.47 -5.32 -18.61
CA PHE A 186 1.83 -4.00 -18.65
C PHE A 186 1.84 -3.32 -17.27
N ASP A 187 1.59 -4.07 -16.20
CA ASP A 187 1.63 -3.58 -14.83
C ASP A 187 3.05 -3.12 -14.46
N LYS A 188 4.09 -3.94 -14.73
CA LYS A 188 5.49 -3.54 -14.54
C LYS A 188 5.85 -2.30 -15.35
N LYS A 189 5.36 -2.18 -16.58
CA LYS A 189 5.59 -0.99 -17.42
C LYS A 189 4.92 0.27 -16.84
N LYS A 190 3.70 0.14 -16.32
CA LYS A 190 2.95 1.22 -15.65
C LYS A 190 3.67 1.66 -14.37
N LEU A 191 4.10 0.71 -13.54
CA LEU A 191 4.85 0.97 -12.31
C LEU A 191 6.21 1.61 -12.60
N LYS A 192 6.94 1.14 -13.61
CA LYS A 192 8.22 1.75 -14.02
C LYS A 192 8.07 3.22 -14.45
N LYS A 193 6.94 3.60 -15.04
CA LYS A 193 6.64 4.99 -15.40
C LYS A 193 6.41 5.87 -14.16
N LEU A 194 5.81 5.29 -13.11
CA LEU A 194 5.50 5.96 -11.84
C LEU A 194 6.65 5.87 -10.83
N HIS A 195 7.68 5.09 -11.12
CA HIS A 195 8.80 4.84 -10.23
C HIS A 195 9.58 6.12 -9.91
N SER A 196 9.68 6.43 -8.63
CA SER A 196 10.50 7.50 -8.08
C SER A 196 11.85 6.96 -7.61
N LYS A 197 12.95 7.67 -7.92
CA LYS A 197 14.30 7.31 -7.44
C LYS A 197 14.49 7.53 -5.94
N HIS A 198 13.59 8.25 -5.27
CA HIS A 198 13.77 8.57 -3.85
C HIS A 198 13.29 7.43 -2.96
N PHE A 199 14.23 6.89 -2.19
CA PHE A 199 13.96 5.95 -1.13
C PHE A 199 14.79 6.35 0.09
N ASP A 200 14.19 7.19 0.94
CA ASP A 200 14.69 7.49 2.27
C ASP A 200 13.50 7.87 3.16
N ASP A 201 13.31 7.14 4.27
CA ASP A 201 12.25 7.41 5.26
C ASP A 201 12.36 8.84 5.77
N ASN A 202 13.57 9.31 6.10
CA ASN A 202 13.79 10.64 6.67
C ASN A 202 13.36 11.75 5.71
N LEU A 203 13.67 11.57 4.43
CA LEU A 203 13.29 12.55 3.43
C LEU A 203 11.79 12.54 3.17
N THR A 204 11.18 11.36 3.06
CA THR A 204 9.72 11.21 2.93
C THR A 204 9.03 11.93 4.09
N ILE A 205 9.43 11.67 5.35
CA ILE A 205 8.87 12.33 6.53
C ILE A 205 9.06 13.84 6.45
N THR A 206 10.25 14.30 6.09
CA THR A 206 10.57 15.73 5.96
C THR A 206 9.66 16.41 4.93
N GLU A 207 9.43 15.77 3.79
CA GLU A 207 8.56 16.29 2.75
C GLU A 207 7.09 16.30 3.17
N THR A 208 6.62 15.24 3.85
CA THR A 208 5.25 15.16 4.39
C THR A 208 4.99 16.27 5.40
N ILE A 209 5.90 16.46 6.36
CA ILE A 209 5.77 17.48 7.41
C ILE A 209 5.79 18.89 6.80
N LYS A 210 6.68 19.15 5.83
CA LYS A 210 6.79 20.45 5.15
C LYS A 210 5.57 20.76 4.29
N THR A 211 5.11 19.80 3.50
CA THR A 211 4.00 20.00 2.54
C THR A 211 2.63 19.93 3.19
N LYS A 212 2.52 19.28 4.37
CA LYS A 212 1.27 18.97 5.06
C LYS A 212 0.26 18.28 4.15
N LYS A 213 0.74 17.42 3.26
CA LYS A 213 -0.06 16.65 2.30
C LYS A 213 0.38 15.19 2.30
N ILE A 214 -0.54 14.34 1.87
CA ILE A 214 -0.22 12.94 1.61
C ILE A 214 0.71 12.86 0.41
N ILE A 215 1.82 12.17 0.59
CA ILE A 215 2.78 11.89 -0.47
C ILE A 215 2.92 10.39 -0.64
N SER A 216 3.22 9.97 -1.87
CA SER A 216 3.43 8.56 -2.18
C SER A 216 4.58 8.37 -3.14
N TYR A 217 5.31 7.28 -2.94
CA TYR A 217 6.48 6.92 -3.73
C TYR A 217 6.41 5.46 -4.12
N ILE A 218 6.71 5.17 -5.39
CA ILE A 218 6.89 3.81 -5.87
C ILE A 218 8.38 3.59 -6.06
N TYR A 219 8.92 2.62 -5.36
CA TYR A 219 10.35 2.29 -5.36
C TYR A 219 10.54 0.79 -5.57
N LYS A 220 11.79 0.39 -5.78
CA LYS A 220 12.18 -1.03 -5.84
C LYS A 220 12.91 -1.42 -4.57
N ASP A 221 12.56 -2.57 -4.02
CA ASP A 221 13.31 -3.14 -2.90
C ASP A 221 14.58 -3.87 -3.35
N GLN A 222 15.28 -4.49 -2.40
CA GLN A 222 16.52 -5.23 -2.63
C GLN A 222 16.33 -6.43 -3.57
N GLU A 223 15.12 -6.98 -3.64
CA GLU A 223 14.74 -8.08 -4.53
C GLU A 223 14.20 -7.60 -5.88
N ASN A 224 14.30 -6.30 -6.16
CA ASN A 224 13.83 -5.66 -7.40
C ASN A 224 12.29 -5.73 -7.58
N ASN A 225 11.56 -5.98 -6.49
CA ASN A 225 10.10 -5.91 -6.43
C ASN A 225 9.64 -4.46 -6.24
N PHE A 226 8.54 -4.09 -6.91
CA PHE A 226 7.96 -2.76 -6.73
C PHE A 226 7.21 -2.69 -5.40
N LYS A 227 7.56 -1.71 -4.56
CA LYS A 227 6.86 -1.37 -3.33
C LYS A 227 6.35 0.06 -3.41
N THR A 228 5.21 0.31 -2.78
CA THR A 228 4.64 1.66 -2.65
C THR A 228 4.68 2.08 -1.20
N LYS A 229 5.11 3.30 -0.95
CA LYS A 229 5.09 3.95 0.37
C LYS A 229 4.15 5.13 0.31
N PHE A 230 3.34 5.29 1.34
CA PHE A 230 2.49 6.45 1.55
C PHE A 230 2.86 7.07 2.88
N SER A 231 2.88 8.39 2.94
CA SER A 231 3.10 9.14 4.17
C SER A 231 2.07 10.26 4.25
N SER A 232 1.47 10.43 5.42
CA SER A 232 0.40 11.41 5.66
C SER A 232 0.72 12.16 6.94
N PRO A 233 0.53 13.49 6.97
CA PRO A 233 0.76 14.26 8.18
C PRO A 233 -0.35 13.98 9.21
N ILE A 234 0.04 13.81 10.47
CA ILE A 234 -0.90 13.82 11.59
C ILE A 234 -0.96 15.27 12.11
N LEU A 235 -2.08 15.94 11.86
CA LEU A 235 -2.26 17.36 12.17
C LEU A 235 -3.11 17.55 13.41
N LYS A 236 -2.66 18.35 14.37
CA LYS A 236 -3.50 18.89 15.45
C LYS A 236 -3.04 20.27 15.87
N GLU A 237 -3.96 21.22 15.88
CA GLU A 237 -3.67 22.63 16.13
C GLU A 237 -2.55 23.10 15.18
N GLU A 238 -1.45 23.65 15.71
CA GLU A 238 -0.31 24.13 14.92
C GLU A 238 0.78 23.06 14.69
N LYS A 239 0.63 21.85 15.26
CA LYS A 239 1.62 20.79 15.22
C LYS A 239 1.37 19.76 14.11
N VAL A 240 2.48 19.27 13.55
CA VAL A 240 2.52 18.31 12.46
C VAL A 240 3.45 17.16 12.82
N TYR A 241 2.93 15.94 12.78
CA TYR A 241 3.69 14.70 12.92
C TYR A 241 3.60 13.90 11.59
N GLY A 242 4.38 12.83 11.44
CA GLY A 242 4.57 12.14 10.15
C GLY A 242 4.46 10.63 10.21
#